data_AF-A0A1R4F855-F1
#
_entry.id   AF-A0A1R4F855-F1
#
_cell.length_a   1.000
_cell.length_b   1.000
_cell.length_c   1.000
_cell.angle_alpha   90.00
_cell.angle_beta   90.00
_cell.angle_gamma   90.00
#
_symmetry.space_group_name_H-M   'P 1'
#
loop_
_entity.id
_entity.type
_entity.pdbx_description
1 polymer ?
#
loop_
_entity_poly.entity_id
_entity_poly.type
_entity_poly.pdbx_seq_one_letter_code
_entity_poly.pdbx_strand_id
1 'polypeptide(L)'
;MTTPDDGTLADRIMSAMTSSGGAGPCSCEELADQVYEFLDSELADDNRERLRQHVATCESCRGEVDAAEHVRAILRRSCAEQAPDGLRARIVSQLSVVEVRRTTW
;
A
#
# COMPACT_ATOMS: atom_id res chain seq x y z
N MET A 1 14.62 23.91 38.34
CA MET A 1 14.32 22.51 38.02
C MET A 1 13.39 22.53 36.81
N THR A 2 13.94 22.11 35.69
CA THR A 2 13.43 21.93 34.30
C THR A 2 11.92 22.07 34.03
N THR A 3 11.58 22.98 33.13
CA THR A 3 10.28 23.03 32.43
C THR A 3 10.12 21.81 31.52
N PRO A 4 8.90 21.27 31.33
CA PRO A 4 8.65 20.22 30.35
C PRO A 4 8.87 20.78 28.93
N ASP A 5 9.57 19.99 28.13
CA ASP A 5 9.83 20.19 26.71
C ASP A 5 8.50 20.06 25.94
N ASP A 6 7.75 21.16 25.83
CA ASP A 6 6.59 21.24 24.93
C ASP A 6 7.14 21.46 23.52
N GLY A 7 7.52 20.36 22.88
CA GLY A 7 8.02 20.32 21.51
C GLY A 7 7.12 21.13 20.57
N THR A 8 7.74 21.83 19.63
CA THR A 8 7.06 22.81 18.78
C THR A 8 5.92 22.12 18.03
N LEU A 9 4.81 22.83 17.75
CA LEU A 9 3.75 22.31 16.86
C LEU A 9 4.33 21.75 15.54
N ALA A 10 5.42 22.34 15.05
CA ALA A 10 6.19 21.84 13.92
C ALA A 10 6.78 20.44 14.17
N ASP A 11 7.33 20.15 15.35
CA ASP A 11 7.86 18.83 15.72
C ASP A 11 6.74 17.79 15.80
N ARG A 12 5.56 18.18 16.30
CA ARG A 12 4.38 17.31 16.37
C ARG A 12 3.83 16.98 14.98
N ILE A 13 3.81 17.96 14.09
CA ILE A 13 3.41 17.78 12.68
C ILE A 13 4.45 16.93 11.94
N MET A 14 5.74 17.17 12.13
CA MET A 14 6.82 16.37 11.52
C MET A 14 6.77 14.92 11.99
N SER A 15 6.55 14.71 13.30
CA SER A 15 6.40 13.39 13.89
C SER A 15 5.19 12.63 13.33
N ALA A 16 4.05 13.31 13.16
CA ALA A 16 2.85 12.74 12.52
C ALA A 16 3.04 12.45 11.01
N MET A 17 3.87 13.24 10.31
CA MET A 17 4.23 12.99 8.91
C MET A 17 5.23 11.84 8.76
N THR A 18 6.02 11.53 9.81
CA THR A 18 6.98 10.42 9.83
C THR A 18 6.47 9.16 10.53
N SER A 19 5.35 9.23 11.27
CA SER A 19 4.84 8.11 12.08
C SER A 19 4.23 6.97 11.26
N SER A 20 4.13 7.10 9.93
CA SER A 20 3.82 5.98 9.04
C SER A 20 4.98 4.98 8.87
N GLY A 21 6.12 5.20 9.54
CA GLY A 21 7.29 4.33 9.53
C GLY A 21 7.76 3.98 10.94
N GLY A 22 6.90 3.39 11.78
CA GLY A 22 7.34 2.83 13.05
C GLY A 22 8.35 1.70 12.82
N ALA A 23 9.60 1.85 13.29
CA ALA A 23 10.64 0.83 13.19
C ALA A 23 10.43 -0.35 14.18
N GLY A 24 9.19 -0.84 14.29
CA GLY A 24 8.77 -1.88 15.24
C GLY A 24 7.99 -3.02 14.58
N PRO A 25 7.75 -4.13 15.31
CA PRO A 25 6.91 -5.22 14.82
C PRO A 25 5.51 -4.71 14.48
N CYS A 26 4.99 -5.09 13.30
CA CYS A 26 3.64 -4.70 12.91
C CYS A 26 2.58 -5.37 13.78
N SER A 27 1.54 -4.63 14.15
CA SER A 27 0.37 -5.14 14.88
C SER A 27 -0.77 -5.52 13.92
N CYS A 28 -1.71 -6.35 14.40
CA CYS A 28 -2.89 -6.70 13.61
C CYS A 28 -3.78 -5.46 13.32
N GLU A 29 -3.86 -4.52 14.27
CA GLU A 29 -4.62 -3.27 14.13
C GLU A 29 -4.03 -2.39 13.02
N GLU A 30 -2.70 -2.28 12.97
CA GLU A 30 -2.01 -1.55 11.90
C GLU A 30 -2.27 -2.13 10.51
N LEU A 31 -2.36 -3.47 10.38
CA LEU A 31 -2.75 -4.10 9.12
C LEU A 31 -4.21 -3.83 8.80
N ALA A 32 -5.12 -3.94 9.77
CA ALA A 32 -6.55 -3.72 9.56
C ALA A 32 -6.83 -2.30 9.04
N ASP A 33 -6.11 -1.30 9.57
CA ASP A 33 -6.23 0.10 9.13
C ASP A 33 -5.68 0.34 7.72
N GLN A 34 -4.71 -0.47 7.27
CA GLN A 34 -3.98 -0.27 6.02
C GLN A 34 -4.16 -1.42 5.01
N VAL A 35 -5.16 -2.27 5.21
CA VAL A 35 -5.33 -3.52 4.44
C VAL A 35 -5.59 -3.22 2.96
N TYR A 36 -6.27 -2.12 2.65
CA TYR A 36 -6.59 -1.77 1.27
C TYR A 36 -5.37 -1.18 0.56
N GLU A 37 -4.64 -0.28 1.19
CA GLU A 37 -3.38 0.29 0.70
C GLU A 37 -2.33 -0.81 0.48
N PHE A 38 -2.29 -1.80 1.39
CA PHE A 38 -1.48 -3.00 1.24
C PHE A 38 -1.87 -3.79 -0.02
N LEU A 39 -3.17 -4.05 -0.22
CA LEU A 39 -3.67 -4.80 -1.37
C LEU A 39 -3.55 -4.02 -2.70
N ASP A 40 -3.60 -2.69 -2.66
CA ASP A 40 -3.46 -1.80 -3.83
C ASP A 40 -1.99 -1.44 -4.12
N SER A 41 -1.05 -1.93 -3.30
CA SER A 41 0.38 -1.63 -3.40
C SER A 41 0.71 -0.13 -3.28
N GLU A 42 -0.08 0.61 -2.51
CA GLU A 42 0.06 2.06 -2.30
C GLU A 42 0.89 2.42 -1.05
N LEU A 43 1.42 1.40 -0.37
CA LEU A 43 2.31 1.58 0.78
C LEU A 43 3.75 1.86 0.37
N ALA A 44 4.43 2.70 1.16
CA ALA A 44 5.88 2.86 1.11
C ALA A 44 6.59 1.51 1.30
N ASP A 45 7.76 1.34 0.67
CA ASP A 45 8.47 0.07 0.59
C ASP A 45 8.73 -0.58 1.96
N ASP A 46 9.19 0.20 2.95
CA ASP A 46 9.46 -0.27 4.32
C ASP A 46 8.19 -0.78 5.01
N ASN A 47 7.09 -0.03 4.89
CA ASN A 47 5.83 -0.37 5.55
C ASN A 47 5.18 -1.60 4.92
N ARG A 48 5.25 -1.70 3.59
CA ARG A 48 4.79 -2.87 2.83
C ARG A 48 5.52 -4.13 3.27
N GLU A 49 6.83 -4.08 3.47
CA GLU A 49 7.61 -5.25 3.87
C GLU A 49 7.27 -5.71 5.29
N ARG A 50 7.11 -4.77 6.24
CA ARG A 50 6.69 -5.08 7.61
C ARG A 50 5.31 -5.74 7.66
N LEU A 51 4.34 -5.21 6.92
CA LEU A 51 3.00 -5.79 6.84
C LEU A 51 3.01 -7.16 6.13
N ARG A 52 3.82 -7.35 5.09
CA ARG A 52 4.01 -8.68 4.47
C ARG A 52 4.52 -9.71 5.47
N GLN A 53 5.53 -9.34 6.26
CA GLN A 53 6.07 -10.23 7.29
C GLN A 53 5.01 -10.56 8.35
N HIS A 54 4.19 -9.58 8.75
CA HIS A 54 3.07 -9.81 9.67
C HIS A 54 2.04 -10.78 9.08
N VAL A 55 1.57 -10.56 7.85
CA VAL A 55 0.61 -11.43 7.16
C VAL A 55 1.17 -12.86 7.00
N ALA A 56 2.48 -13.01 6.77
CA ALA A 56 3.11 -14.32 6.65
C ALA A 56 3.16 -15.11 7.98
N THR A 57 3.08 -14.43 9.13
CA THR A 57 3.23 -15.04 10.46
C THR A 57 1.93 -15.07 11.28
N CYS A 58 0.92 -14.27 10.90
CA CYS A 58 -0.36 -14.17 11.58
C CYS A 58 -1.50 -14.78 10.73
N GLU A 59 -2.04 -15.93 11.16
CA GLU A 59 -3.11 -16.63 10.44
C GLU A 59 -4.40 -15.82 10.34
N SER A 60 -4.77 -15.07 11.38
CA SER A 60 -5.95 -14.20 11.37
C SER A 60 -5.87 -13.15 10.27
N CYS A 61 -4.74 -12.43 10.23
CA CYS A 61 -4.49 -11.38 9.25
C CYS A 61 -4.37 -11.94 7.83
N ARG A 62 -3.79 -13.13 7.65
CA ARG A 62 -3.81 -13.82 6.36
C ARG A 62 -5.24 -14.09 5.90
N GLY A 63 -6.10 -14.59 6.79
CA GLY A 63 -7.51 -14.81 6.49
C GLY A 63 -8.26 -13.55 6.08
N GLU A 64 -7.98 -12.41 6.71
CA GLU A 64 -8.57 -11.12 6.36
C GLU A 64 -8.13 -10.64 4.97
N VAL A 65 -6.83 -10.71 4.67
CA VAL A 65 -6.26 -10.39 3.35
C VAL A 65 -6.86 -11.28 2.27
N ASP A 66 -6.88 -12.60 2.48
CA ASP A 66 -7.44 -13.58 1.54
C ASP A 66 -8.93 -13.32 1.26
N ALA A 67 -9.71 -13.01 2.30
CA ALA A 67 -11.12 -12.69 2.17
C ALA A 67 -11.34 -11.41 1.33
N ALA A 68 -10.56 -10.36 1.59
CA ALA A 68 -10.61 -9.12 0.83
C ALA A 68 -10.20 -9.33 -0.64
N GLU A 69 -9.16 -10.12 -0.91
CA GLU A 69 -8.78 -10.51 -2.26
C GLU A 69 -9.88 -11.29 -2.99
N HIS A 70 -10.57 -12.19 -2.30
CA HIS A 70 -11.67 -12.97 -2.85
C HIS A 70 -12.83 -12.07 -3.30
N VAL A 71 -13.22 -11.10 -2.46
CA VAL A 71 -14.23 -10.10 -2.82
C VAL A 71 -13.79 -9.27 -4.02
N ARG A 72 -12.53 -8.80 -4.03
CA ARG A 72 -11.95 -8.07 -5.17
C ARG A 72 -11.99 -8.90 -6.46
N ALA A 73 -11.76 -10.21 -6.39
CA ALA A 73 -11.83 -11.09 -7.55
C ALA A 73 -13.26 -11.24 -8.08
N ILE A 74 -14.26 -11.36 -7.19
CA ILE A 74 -15.68 -11.41 -7.57
C ILE A 74 -16.11 -10.12 -8.27
N LEU A 75 -15.72 -8.97 -7.73
CA LEU A 75 -16.02 -7.65 -8.31
C LEU A 75 -15.37 -7.51 -9.69
N ARG A 76 -14.09 -7.86 -9.83
CA ARG A 76 -13.38 -7.83 -11.12
C ARG A 76 -14.06 -8.70 -12.16
N ARG A 77 -14.58 -9.87 -11.79
CA ARG A 77 -15.33 -10.74 -12.70
C ARG A 77 -16.70 -10.15 -13.08
N SER A 78 -17.39 -9.53 -12.13
CA SER A 78 -18.79 -9.10 -12.30
C SER A 78 -18.92 -7.72 -12.94
N CYS A 79 -17.91 -6.86 -12.81
CA CYS A 79 -17.90 -5.46 -13.27
C CYS A 79 -16.87 -5.20 -14.39
N ALA A 80 -16.52 -6.22 -15.18
CA ALA A 80 -15.55 -6.09 -16.27
C ALA A 80 -16.14 -5.40 -17.51
N GLU A 81 -16.26 -4.07 -17.48
CA GLU A 81 -16.47 -3.27 -18.70
C GLU A 81 -15.21 -3.36 -19.57
N GLN A 82 -15.33 -3.84 -20.81
CA GLN A 82 -14.19 -3.89 -21.72
C GLN A 82 -13.90 -2.48 -22.24
N ALA A 83 -12.65 -2.05 -22.15
CA ALA A 83 -12.21 -0.80 -22.76
C ALA A 83 -12.48 -0.86 -24.29
N PRO A 84 -13.08 0.19 -24.90
CA PRO A 84 -13.31 0.22 -26.33
C PRO A 84 -12.03 -0.01 -27.13
N ASP A 85 -12.11 -0.78 -28.22
CA ASP A 85 -10.93 -1.20 -29.00
C ASP A 85 -10.06 -0.02 -29.45
N GLY A 86 -10.70 1.10 -29.83
CA GLY A 86 -10.00 2.32 -30.23
C GLY A 86 -9.15 2.93 -29.10
N LEU A 87 -9.61 2.86 -27.85
CA LEU A 87 -8.84 3.33 -26.69
C LEU A 87 -7.68 2.37 -26.39
N ARG A 88 -7.95 1.06 -26.40
CA ARG A 88 -6.93 0.03 -26.19
C ARG A 88 -5.80 0.14 -27.23
N ALA A 89 -6.14 0.27 -28.51
CA ALA A 89 -5.16 0.40 -29.59
C ALA A 89 -4.27 1.64 -29.42
N ARG A 90 -4.85 2.78 -29.03
CA ARG A 90 -4.11 4.02 -28.76
C ARG A 90 -3.15 3.86 -27.58
N ILE A 91 -3.60 3.30 -26.46
CA ILE A 91 -2.76 3.10 -25.26
C ILE A 91 -1.59 2.16 -25.59
N VAL A 92 -1.86 1.01 -26.22
CA VAL A 92 -0.80 0.04 -26.58
C VAL A 92 0.22 0.67 -27.53
N SER A 93 -0.23 1.43 -28.53
CA SER A 93 0.66 2.15 -29.45
C SER A 93 1.52 3.22 -28.75
N GLN A 94 1.01 3.88 -27.71
CA GLN A 94 1.78 4.86 -26.97
C GLN A 94 2.79 4.20 -26.01
N LEU A 95 2.40 3.09 -25.36
CA LEU A 95 3.29 2.33 -24.49
C LEU A 95 4.42 1.64 -25.26
N SER A 96 4.17 1.16 -26.49
CA SER A 96 5.20 0.49 -27.29
C SER A 96 6.30 1.43 -27.80
N VAL A 97 6.04 2.75 -27.83
CA VAL A 97 7.01 3.78 -28.20
C VAL A 97 7.87 4.19 -26.99
N VAL A 98 7.36 3.99 -25.77
CA VAL A 98 8.07 4.31 -24.53
C VAL A 98 8.88 3.10 -24.08
N GLU A 99 10.12 3.00 -24.57
CA GLU A 99 11.08 2.03 -24.06
C GLU A 99 11.44 2.37 -22.60
N VAL A 100 11.04 1.50 -21.67
CA VAL A 100 11.37 1.61 -20.25
C VAL A 100 12.86 1.34 -20.08
N ARG A 101 13.66 2.41 -20.02
CA ARG A 101 15.06 2.34 -19.57
C ARG A 101 15.07 1.92 -18.11
N ARG A 102 15.31 0.62 -17.88
CA ARG A 102 15.70 0.14 -16.55
C ARG A 102 17.12 0.63 -16.29
N THR A 103 17.25 1.68 -15.50
CA THR A 103 18.53 2.06 -14.92
C THR A 103 18.81 1.07 -13.79
N THR A 104 19.70 0.13 -14.08
CA THR A 104 20.24 -0.81 -13.10
C THR A 104 21.14 -0.04 -12.13
N TRP A 105 20.81 -0.05 -10.86
CA TRP A 105 21.72 0.27 -9.76
C TRP A 105 21.62 -0.84 -8.73
#